data_AF-A0A3L7N8Q7-F1
#
_entry.id   AF-A0A3L7N8Q7-F1
#
_cell.length_a   1.000
_cell.length_b   1.000
_cell.length_c   1.000
_cell.angle_alpha   90.00
_cell.angle_beta   90.00
_cell.angle_gamma   90.00
#
_symmetry.space_group_name_H-M   'P 1'
#
loop_
_entity.id
_entity.type
_entity.pdbx_description
1 polymer ?
#
loop_
_entity_poly.entity_id
_entity_poly.type
_entity_poly.pdbx_seq_one_letter_code
_entity_poly.pdbx_strand_id
1 'polypeptide(L)'
;IPESLLEAAKVDGYTLLGIWWRIILPLCRPVTAICAVFTFIYVWNDFMGPLIYLHSDEQSTLAVALNSFRNQYGGLEDVHLLMAASLVTMVPCIVLFAASQRHFIEGLARGAVKG
;
A
#
# COMPACT_ATOMS: atom_id res chain seq x y z
N ILE A 1 21.72 5.73 -0.38
CA ILE A 1 22.54 5.31 0.78
C ILE A 1 23.92 5.95 0.58
N PRO A 2 24.54 6.61 1.59
CA PRO A 2 25.85 7.24 1.43
C PRO A 2 26.93 6.21 1.11
N GLU A 3 27.81 6.51 0.15
CA GLU A 3 28.92 5.61 -0.23
C GLU A 3 29.89 5.38 0.93
N SER A 4 30.11 6.38 1.79
CA SER A 4 30.95 6.28 2.98
C SER A 4 30.52 5.16 3.93
N LEU A 5 29.21 4.87 4.01
CA LEU A 5 28.66 3.84 4.89
C LEU A 5 28.88 2.43 4.31
N LEU A 6 28.96 2.33 2.98
CA LEU A 6 29.32 1.11 2.26
C LEU A 6 30.82 0.83 2.33
N GLU A 7 31.65 1.87 2.20
CA GLU A 7 33.10 1.76 2.35
C GLU A 7 33.50 1.35 3.77
N ALA A 8 32.90 1.96 4.80
CA ALA A 8 33.10 1.56 6.19
C ALA A 8 32.74 0.07 6.42
N ALA A 9 31.60 -0.39 5.89
CA ALA A 9 31.20 -1.77 6.05
C ALA A 9 32.14 -2.77 5.33
N LYS A 10 32.75 -2.36 4.21
CA LYS A 10 33.79 -3.15 3.53
C LYS A 10 35.08 -3.21 4.36
N VAL A 11 35.48 -2.09 4.97
CA VAL A 11 36.65 -2.02 5.88
C VAL A 11 36.43 -2.90 7.11
N ASP A 12 35.20 -2.95 7.65
CA ASP A 12 34.80 -3.84 8.75
C ASP A 12 34.68 -5.33 8.35
N GLY A 13 34.99 -5.69 7.10
CA GLY A 13 35.02 -7.08 6.64
C GLY A 13 33.64 -7.69 6.37
N TYR A 14 32.58 -6.90 6.26
CA TYR A 14 31.26 -7.43 5.91
C TYR A 14 31.22 -7.95 4.46
N THR A 15 30.61 -9.12 4.29
CA THR A 15 30.27 -9.65 2.95
C THR A 15 29.15 -8.83 2.33
N LEU A 16 29.04 -8.84 1.00
CA LEU A 16 28.03 -8.07 0.26
C LEU A 16 26.59 -8.39 0.70
N LEU A 17 26.31 -9.66 0.98
CA LEU A 17 25.05 -10.13 1.56
C LEU A 17 24.84 -9.61 2.99
N GLY A 18 25.89 -9.57 3.81
CA GLY A 18 25.84 -9.00 5.16
C GLY A 18 25.50 -7.51 5.16
N ILE A 19 26.13 -6.74 4.27
CA ILE A 19 25.84 -5.32 4.04
C ILE A 19 24.37 -5.14 3.62
N TRP A 20 23.90 -5.96 2.68
CA TRP A 20 22.52 -5.87 2.20
C TRP A 20 21.51 -6.09 3.34
N TRP A 21 21.68 -7.15 4.12
CA TRP A 21 20.70 -7.53 5.15
C TRP A 21 20.75 -6.62 6.39
N ARG A 22 21.95 -6.17 6.79
CA ARG A 22 22.14 -5.41 8.04
C ARG A 22 22.10 -3.89 7.87
N ILE A 23 22.46 -3.39 6.70
CA ILE A 23 22.60 -1.94 6.46
C ILE A 23 21.54 -1.47 5.47
N ILE A 24 21.49 -2.06 4.28
CA ILE A 24 20.60 -1.59 3.20
C ILE A 24 19.14 -1.84 3.56
N LEU A 25 18.79 -3.06 3.97
CA LEU A 25 17.40 -3.45 4.23
C LEU A 25 16.74 -2.61 5.35
N PRO A 26 17.38 -2.36 6.51
CA PRO A 26 16.80 -1.50 7.55
C PRO A 26 16.66 -0.03 7.13
N LEU A 27 17.60 0.47 6.32
CA LEU A 27 17.53 1.83 5.76
C LEU A 27 16.38 1.99 4.76
N CYS A 28 16.04 0.92 4.03
CA CYS A 28 14.94 0.90 3.08
C CYS A 28 13.56 0.68 3.72
N ARG A 29 13.47 0.27 5.00
CA ARG A 29 12.19 0.05 5.72
C ARG A 29 11.13 1.14 5.52
N PRO A 30 11.42 2.46 5.67
CA PRO A 30 10.42 3.50 5.45
C PRO A 30 9.93 3.51 4.00
N VAL A 31 10.83 3.34 3.02
CA VAL A 31 10.46 3.29 1.60
C VAL A 31 9.62 2.05 1.30
N THR A 32 9.97 0.89 1.84
CA THR A 32 9.19 -0.33 1.65
C THR A 32 7.79 -0.23 2.25
N ALA A 33 7.64 0.45 3.39
CA ALA A 33 6.32 0.70 3.98
C ALA A 33 5.46 1.60 3.06
N ILE A 34 6.06 2.63 2.48
CA ILE A 34 5.39 3.50 1.50
C ILE A 34 4.97 2.70 0.27
N CYS A 35 5.87 1.93 -0.33
CA CYS A 35 5.55 1.08 -1.48
C CYS A 35 4.42 0.09 -1.15
N ALA A 36 4.48 -0.59 -0.01
CA ALA A 36 3.44 -1.52 0.43
C ALA A 36 2.08 -0.84 0.53
N VAL A 37 2.01 0.40 1.04
CA VAL A 37 0.78 1.17 1.13
C VAL A 37 0.21 1.50 -0.25
N PHE A 38 1.04 2.03 -1.14
CA PHE A 38 0.61 2.37 -2.49
C PHE A 38 0.16 1.12 -3.26
N THR A 39 0.90 0.01 -3.15
CA THR A 39 0.51 -1.26 -3.75
C THR A 39 -0.80 -1.78 -3.18
N PHE A 40 -1.00 -1.70 -1.86
CA PHE A 40 -2.26 -2.10 -1.24
C PHE A 40 -3.43 -1.28 -1.79
N ILE A 41 -3.33 0.04 -1.79
CA ILE A 41 -4.39 0.93 -2.30
C ILE A 41 -4.67 0.63 -3.78
N TYR A 42 -3.63 0.41 -4.58
CA TYR A 42 -3.75 0.08 -5.99
C TYR A 42 -4.53 -1.22 -6.22
N VAL A 43 -4.11 -2.31 -5.57
CA VAL A 43 -4.76 -3.63 -5.72
C VAL A 43 -6.16 -3.64 -5.10
N TRP A 44 -6.36 -2.97 -3.97
CA TRP A 44 -7.66 -2.88 -3.29
C TRP A 44 -8.73 -2.19 -4.15
N ASN A 45 -8.32 -1.18 -4.92
CA ASN A 45 -9.21 -0.45 -5.84
C ASN A 45 -9.21 -1.05 -7.26
N ASP A 46 -8.48 -2.14 -7.52
CA ASP A 46 -8.47 -2.76 -8.83
C ASP A 46 -9.83 -3.39 -9.12
N PHE A 47 -10.51 -2.80 -10.10
CA PHE A 47 -11.80 -3.25 -10.60
C PHE A 47 -11.64 -4.06 -11.89
N MET A 48 -10.77 -3.59 -12.80
CA MET A 48 -10.69 -4.13 -14.16
C MET A 48 -10.07 -5.52 -14.19
N GLY A 49 -9.00 -5.76 -13.41
CA GLY A 49 -8.38 -7.08 -13.34
C GLY A 49 -9.38 -8.15 -12.89
N PRO A 50 -9.96 -8.02 -11.68
CA PRO A 50 -10.97 -8.95 -11.18
C PRO A 50 -12.16 -9.12 -12.11
N LEU A 51 -12.67 -8.04 -12.72
CA LEU A 51 -13.81 -8.12 -13.63
C LEU A 51 -13.52 -9.00 -14.87
N ILE A 52 -12.27 -8.99 -15.36
CA ILE A 52 -11.87 -9.78 -16.54
C ILE A 52 -11.57 -11.23 -16.16
N TYR A 53 -10.90 -11.45 -15.02
CA TYR A 53 -10.36 -12.76 -14.65
C TYR A 53 -11.30 -13.61 -13.78
N LEU A 54 -12.25 -13.00 -13.08
CA LEU A 54 -13.17 -13.71 -12.20
C LEU A 54 -14.50 -13.95 -12.88
N HIS A 55 -14.99 -15.18 -12.80
CA HIS A 55 -16.23 -15.61 -13.45
C HIS A 55 -17.33 -16.04 -12.46
N SER A 56 -17.06 -15.99 -11.14
CA SER A 56 -18.02 -16.39 -10.11
C SER A 56 -18.22 -15.31 -9.05
N ASP A 57 -19.46 -15.16 -8.58
CA ASP A 57 -19.82 -14.16 -7.57
C ASP A 57 -19.10 -14.40 -6.24
N GLU A 58 -18.87 -15.65 -5.86
CA GLU A 58 -18.16 -16.01 -4.61
C GLU A 58 -16.70 -15.57 -4.58
N GLN A 59 -16.09 -15.34 -5.75
CA GLN A 59 -14.71 -14.87 -5.87
C GLN A 59 -14.62 -13.36 -6.05
N SER A 60 -15.76 -12.67 -6.23
CA SER A 60 -15.78 -11.25 -6.58
C SER A 60 -15.08 -10.40 -5.53
N THR A 61 -14.23 -9.48 -6.00
CA THR A 61 -13.63 -8.47 -5.14
C THR A 61 -14.68 -7.45 -4.70
N LEU A 62 -14.39 -6.76 -3.59
CA LEU A 62 -15.27 -5.72 -3.06
C LEU A 62 -15.62 -4.66 -4.11
N ALA A 63 -14.67 -4.30 -4.98
CA ALA A 63 -14.88 -3.34 -6.07
C ALA A 63 -15.86 -3.86 -7.14
N VAL A 64 -15.75 -5.13 -7.53
CA VAL A 64 -16.67 -5.76 -8.49
C VAL A 64 -18.06 -5.92 -7.88
N ALA A 65 -18.14 -6.39 -6.65
CA ALA A 65 -19.39 -6.53 -5.92
C ALA A 65 -20.11 -5.18 -5.75
N LEU A 66 -19.39 -4.10 -5.46
CA LEU A 66 -19.96 -2.76 -5.32
C LEU A 66 -20.55 -2.26 -6.65
N ASN A 67 -19.92 -2.57 -7.78
CA ASN A 67 -20.43 -2.22 -9.11
C ASN A 67 -21.70 -3.01 -9.45
N SER A 68 -21.73 -4.31 -9.15
CA SER A 68 -22.93 -5.14 -9.30
C SER A 68 -24.07 -4.63 -8.38
N PHE A 69 -23.74 -4.26 -7.15
CA PHE A 69 -24.68 -3.66 -6.20
C PHE A 69 -25.23 -2.33 -6.72
N ARG A 70 -24.41 -1.46 -7.31
CA ARG A 70 -24.88 -0.24 -7.98
C ARG A 70 -25.84 -0.54 -9.14
N ASN A 71 -25.59 -1.59 -9.93
CA ASN A 71 -26.49 -1.95 -11.01
C ASN A 71 -27.83 -2.51 -10.51
N GLN A 72 -27.84 -3.20 -9.36
CA GLN A 72 -29.04 -3.80 -8.78
C GLN A 72 -29.86 -2.82 -7.92
N TYR A 73 -29.19 -1.94 -7.17
CA TYR A 73 -29.77 -1.03 -6.18
C TYR A 73 -29.50 0.46 -6.49
N GLY A 74 -29.11 0.80 -7.72
CA GLY A 74 -28.79 2.17 -8.15
C GLY A 74 -29.99 3.11 -8.27
N GLY A 75 -31.19 2.66 -7.91
CA GLY A 75 -32.38 3.49 -7.85
C GLY A 75 -32.32 4.51 -6.70
N LEU A 76 -33.16 5.55 -6.78
CA LEU A 76 -33.23 6.62 -5.77
C LEU A 76 -33.62 6.11 -4.36
N GLU A 77 -34.28 4.94 -4.27
CA GLU A 77 -34.73 4.36 -3.01
C GLU A 77 -33.58 3.71 -2.21
N ASP A 78 -32.65 3.00 -2.87
CA ASP A 78 -31.61 2.21 -2.20
C ASP A 78 -30.20 2.83 -2.27
N VAL A 79 -30.07 4.04 -2.82
CA VAL A 79 -28.79 4.74 -2.97
C VAL A 79 -28.06 4.92 -1.63
N HIS A 80 -28.79 5.01 -0.53
CA HIS A 80 -28.21 5.10 0.81
C HIS A 80 -27.42 3.83 1.20
N LEU A 81 -27.83 2.64 0.73
CA LEU A 81 -27.09 1.39 0.94
C LEU A 81 -25.79 1.39 0.14
N LEU A 82 -25.84 1.87 -1.11
CA LEU A 82 -24.65 2.01 -1.95
C LEU A 82 -23.63 2.97 -1.32
N MET A 83 -24.09 4.09 -0.77
CA MET A 83 -23.23 5.05 -0.07
C MET A 83 -22.64 4.45 1.21
N ALA A 84 -23.42 3.74 2.00
CA ALA A 84 -22.94 3.04 3.21
C ALA A 84 -21.88 1.99 2.85
N ALA A 85 -22.12 1.16 1.82
CA ALA A 85 -21.17 0.17 1.35
C ALA A 85 -19.86 0.82 0.86
N SER A 86 -19.96 1.94 0.12
CA SER A 86 -18.79 2.70 -0.34
C SER A 86 -17.97 3.29 0.80
N LEU A 87 -18.61 3.73 1.89
CA LEU A 87 -17.87 4.17 3.09
C LEU A 87 -17.11 3.02 3.74
N VAL A 88 -17.75 1.85 3.85
CA VAL A 88 -17.12 0.65 4.42
C VAL A 88 -15.93 0.20 3.58
N THR A 89 -16.00 0.29 2.25
CA THR A 89 -14.87 -0.10 1.37
C THR A 89 -13.65 0.80 1.54
N MET A 90 -13.82 2.05 2.00
CA MET A 90 -12.72 2.99 2.27
C MET A 90 -12.04 2.75 3.63
N VAL A 91 -12.72 2.14 4.60
CA VAL A 91 -12.20 1.96 5.97
C VAL A 91 -10.82 1.30 6.01
N PRO A 92 -10.55 0.19 5.28
CA PRO A 92 -9.23 -0.46 5.32
C PRO A 92 -8.11 0.45 4.81
N CYS A 93 -8.36 1.23 3.75
CA CYS A 93 -7.40 2.20 3.22
C CYS A 93 -7.10 3.29 4.24
N ILE A 94 -8.10 3.80 4.95
CA ILE A 94 -7.94 4.82 6.00
C ILE A 94 -7.13 4.27 7.17
N VAL A 95 -7.45 3.05 7.65
CA VAL A 95 -6.72 2.39 8.74
C VAL A 95 -5.26 2.17 8.37
N LEU A 96 -5.01 1.69 7.15
CA LEU A 96 -3.67 1.45 6.64
C LEU A 96 -2.88 2.77 6.49
N PHE A 97 -3.49 3.82 5.96
CA PHE A 97 -2.87 5.14 5.90
C PHE A 97 -2.53 5.68 7.30
N ALA A 98 -3.46 5.58 8.25
CA ALA A 98 -3.26 6.00 9.63
C ALA A 98 -2.09 5.24 10.30
N ALA A 99 -2.01 3.93 10.10
CA ALA A 99 -0.91 3.10 10.60
C ALA A 99 0.44 3.48 9.96
N SER A 100 0.45 3.88 8.69
CA SER A 100 1.67 4.22 7.95
C SER A 100 2.13 5.66 8.09
N GLN A 101 1.31 6.58 8.63
CA GLN A 101 1.63 8.01 8.81
C GLN A 101 3.01 8.24 9.45
N ARG A 102 3.35 7.49 10.50
CA ARG A 102 4.65 7.62 11.19
C ARG A 102 5.84 7.32 10.26
N HIS A 103 5.72 6.32 9.39
CA HIS A 103 6.77 5.93 8.45
C HIS A 103 6.93 6.96 7.31
N PHE A 104 5.83 7.57 6.86
CA PHE A 104 5.86 8.66 5.89
C PHE A 104 6.59 9.89 6.46
N ILE A 105 6.31 10.27 7.71
CA ILE A 105 6.96 11.42 8.36
C ILE A 105 8.46 11.16 8.57
N GLU A 106 8.83 9.98 9.07
CA GLU A 106 10.24 9.60 9.26
C GLU A 106 11.00 9.51 7.92
N GLY A 107 10.34 9.06 6.85
CA GLY A 107 10.89 9.02 5.49
C GLY A 107 11.14 10.40 4.89
N LEU A 108 10.16 11.31 4.98
CA LEU A 108 10.32 12.69 4.50
C LEU A 108 11.39 13.46 5.28
N ALA A 109 11.40 13.34 6.62
CA ALA A 109 12.36 14.04 7.46
C ALA A 109 13.82 13.65 7.15
N ARG A 110 14.10 12.37 6.89
CA ARG A 110 15.44 11.91 6.50
C ARG A 110 15.86 12.34 5.09
N GLY A 111 14.90 12.57 4.19
CA GLY A 111 15.15 13.15 2.87
C GLY A 111 15.40 14.67 2.92
N ALA A 112 14.69 15.39 3.80
CA ALA A 112 14.76 16.84 3.94
C ALA A 112 16.03 17.34 4.66
N VAL A 113 16.65 16.53 5.52
CA VAL A 113 17.89 16.90 6.26
C VAL A 113 19.15 16.83 5.38
N LYS A 114 19.04 16.39 4.11
CA LYS A 114 20.07 16.59 3.08
C LYS A 114 19.73 17.81 2.23
N GLY A 115 19.73 18.97 2.87
CA GLY A 115 19.72 20.31 2.28
C GLY A 115 20.57 21.21 3.15
#